data_AF-A0A183UL12-F1
#
_entry.id   AF-A0A183UL12-F1
#
_cell.length_a   1.000
_cell.length_b   1.000
_cell.length_c   1.000
_cell.angle_alpha   90.00
_cell.angle_beta   90.00
_cell.angle_gamma   90.00
#
_symmetry.space_group_name_H-M   'P 1'
#
loop_
_entity.id
_entity.type
_entity.pdbx_description
1 polymer ?
#
loop_
_entity_poly.entity_id
_entity_poly.type
_entity_poly.pdbx_seq_one_letter_code
_entity_poly.pdbx_strand_id
1 'polypeptide(L)'
;MSGLDLSVFEMGCRKNFVDATLCLCNDRDECNDIRDDEAMMREKQIQLPNVRCRNYAEAPYITPRSKNNFCAANYCFYALTEVANFIGEREVLTMANCGQLPQYVFDLTLSSIWPGPALYSGGCYLLQMQGDNINLGCMCAEESCNAEAAYPVRKGSVICHLAYGVSNETAMENSTCTGDYCLLQKTNFTNYGVQYLKGCLSVNDTVAVAKITAGYRNILGLEQWLCNDELCNARVDAAILSIAKPTPPAFASIASARTHLIALFLVFVSALIVQ
;
A
#
# COMPACT_ATOMS: atom_id res chain seq x y z
N MET A 1 -3.56 1.54 16.79
CA MET A 1 -2.99 0.31 16.20
C MET A 1 -2.03 0.71 15.09
N SER A 2 -0.84 0.09 15.03
CA SER A 2 0.07 0.26 13.89
C SER A 2 -0.62 -0.32 12.65
N GLY A 3 -0.75 0.46 11.56
CA GLY A 3 -1.27 -0.03 10.27
C GLY A 3 -0.27 -0.88 9.49
N LEU A 4 0.79 -1.32 10.18
CA LEU A 4 1.98 -1.97 9.67
C LEU A 4 2.26 -3.19 10.54
N ASP A 5 2.18 -4.39 9.96
CA ASP A 5 2.69 -5.60 10.60
C ASP A 5 4.16 -5.78 10.20
N LEU A 6 5.07 -5.51 11.13
CA LEU A 6 6.50 -5.67 10.91
C LEU A 6 7.01 -7.08 11.23
N SER A 7 6.18 -7.93 11.85
CA SER A 7 6.58 -9.28 12.26
C SER A 7 6.83 -10.22 11.07
N VAL A 8 6.29 -9.85 9.90
CA VAL A 8 6.51 -10.56 8.63
C VAL A 8 7.88 -10.28 8.01
N PHE A 9 8.58 -9.22 8.45
CA PHE A 9 9.92 -8.95 7.97
C PHE A 9 10.93 -9.77 8.74
N GLU A 10 11.79 -10.46 8.00
CA GLU A 10 12.91 -11.16 8.56
C GLU A 10 13.91 -10.16 9.17
N MET A 11 14.22 -10.32 10.46
CA MET A 11 15.25 -9.53 11.14
C MET A 11 16.63 -9.86 10.61
N GLY A 12 17.49 -8.84 10.52
CA GLY A 12 18.81 -8.94 9.95
C GLY A 12 19.17 -7.77 9.04
N CYS A 13 20.37 -7.82 8.49
CA CYS A 13 20.93 -6.81 7.61
C CYS A 13 20.78 -7.22 6.15
N ARG A 14 20.14 -6.35 5.35
CA ARG A 14 19.97 -6.50 3.92
C ARG A 14 20.90 -5.56 3.20
N LYS A 15 21.52 -6.03 2.11
CA LYS A 15 22.25 -5.18 1.17
C LYS A 15 21.47 -5.08 -0.13
N ASN A 16 21.33 -3.86 -0.64
CA ASN A 16 20.73 -3.62 -1.94
C ASN A 16 21.78 -3.57 -3.06
N PHE A 17 21.31 -3.33 -4.28
CA PHE A 17 22.08 -3.39 -5.51
C PHE A 17 23.25 -2.38 -5.56
N VAL A 18 23.18 -1.33 -4.75
CA VAL A 18 24.25 -0.31 -4.63
C VAL A 18 25.05 -0.46 -3.33
N ASP A 19 25.01 -1.66 -2.72
CA ASP A 19 25.69 -2.01 -1.47
C ASP A 19 25.26 -1.19 -0.23
N ALA A 20 24.13 -0.47 -0.31
CA ALA A 20 23.57 0.18 0.88
C ALA A 20 22.95 -0.87 1.80
N THR A 21 23.11 -0.66 3.12
CA THR A 21 22.70 -1.61 4.13
C THR A 21 21.52 -1.10 4.95
N LEU A 22 20.49 -1.92 5.11
CA LEU A 22 19.37 -1.71 6.03
C LEU A 22 19.31 -2.90 6.99
N CYS A 23 19.43 -2.65 8.29
CA CYS A 23 19.24 -3.68 9.31
C CYS A 23 17.91 -3.47 10.04
N LEU A 24 17.12 -4.53 10.16
CA LEU A 24 15.95 -4.57 11.06
C LEU A 24 16.29 -5.42 12.28
N CYS A 25 16.08 -4.87 13.47
CA CYS A 25 16.50 -5.48 14.72
C CYS A 25 15.41 -5.29 15.78
N ASN A 26 15.14 -6.35 16.55
CA ASN A 26 14.09 -6.33 17.57
C ASN A 26 14.59 -5.87 18.94
N ASP A 27 15.85 -6.18 19.28
CA ASP A 27 16.30 -6.22 20.67
C ASP A 27 17.50 -5.30 20.97
N ARG A 28 17.98 -4.54 19.97
CA ARG A 28 19.18 -3.71 20.11
C ARG A 28 19.14 -2.46 19.23
N ASP A 29 19.31 -1.31 19.85
CA ASP A 29 19.53 -0.04 19.15
C ASP A 29 20.86 -0.05 18.40
N GLU A 30 20.94 0.68 17.27
CA GLU A 30 22.15 0.84 16.47
C GLU A 30 22.78 -0.49 15.99
N CYS A 31 21.98 -1.53 15.75
CA CYS A 31 22.48 -2.79 15.18
C CYS A 31 23.06 -2.65 13.75
N ASN A 32 22.85 -1.49 13.12
CA ASN A 32 23.47 -1.06 11.88
C ASN A 32 24.66 -0.09 12.10
N ASP A 33 25.26 -0.06 13.29
CA ASP A 33 26.45 0.76 13.53
C ASP A 33 27.62 0.25 12.67
N ILE A 34 27.90 0.98 11.59
CA ILE A 34 28.99 0.72 10.65
C ILE A 34 30.39 0.79 11.28
N ARG A 35 30.50 1.25 12.53
CA ARG A 35 31.76 1.27 13.28
C ARG A 35 32.01 -0.04 14.05
N ASP A 36 30.99 -0.88 14.19
CA ASP A 36 31.03 -2.18 14.85
C ASP A 36 30.71 -3.28 13.82
N ASP A 37 31.67 -3.53 12.92
CA ASP A 37 31.57 -4.55 11.86
C ASP A 37 31.24 -5.94 12.43
N GLU A 38 31.70 -6.26 13.65
CA GLU A 38 31.38 -7.52 14.32
C GLU A 38 29.90 -7.60 14.71
N ALA A 39 29.27 -6.50 15.15
CA ALA A 39 27.83 -6.46 15.39
C ALA A 39 27.05 -6.68 14.10
N MET A 40 27.40 -5.99 13.02
CA MET A 40 26.74 -6.17 11.73
C MET A 40 26.89 -7.59 11.16
N MET A 41 28.05 -8.22 11.35
CA MET A 41 28.30 -9.60 10.89
C MET A 41 27.59 -10.67 11.74
N ARG A 42 27.23 -10.34 12.99
CA ARG A 42 26.41 -11.22 13.84
C ARG A 42 24.94 -11.24 13.40
N GLU A 43 24.46 -10.17 12.77
CA GLU A 43 23.11 -10.12 12.23
C GLU A 43 22.95 -11.05 11.03
N LYS A 44 21.75 -11.62 10.88
CA LYS A 44 21.41 -12.46 9.72
C LYS A 44 21.59 -11.64 8.44
N GLN A 45 22.40 -12.13 7.51
CA GLN A 45 22.59 -11.48 6.22
C GLN A 45 21.47 -11.89 5.27
N ILE A 46 20.68 -10.92 4.83
CA ILE A 46 19.53 -11.12 3.94
C ILE A 46 19.96 -10.73 2.53
N GLN A 47 19.94 -11.71 1.63
CA GLN A 47 20.25 -11.48 0.23
C GLN A 47 19.00 -11.00 -0.50
N LEU A 48 19.05 -9.77 -1.00
CA LEU A 48 18.01 -9.25 -1.90
C LEU A 48 18.20 -9.83 -3.32
N PRO A 49 17.12 -10.09 -4.06
CA PRO A 49 17.21 -10.59 -5.44
C PRO A 49 17.90 -9.55 -6.32
N ASN A 50 18.60 -9.98 -7.36
CA ASN A 50 19.08 -9.07 -8.41
C ASN A 50 18.27 -9.35 -9.68
N VAL A 51 17.58 -8.33 -10.17
CA VAL A 51 16.68 -8.44 -11.32
C VAL A 51 16.97 -7.39 -12.37
N ARG A 52 16.64 -7.68 -13.63
CA ARG A 52 16.69 -6.74 -14.74
C ARG A 52 15.31 -6.15 -15.01
N CYS A 53 15.17 -4.86 -14.75
CA CYS A 53 13.92 -4.12 -14.93
C CYS A 53 13.87 -3.36 -16.25
N ARG A 54 12.67 -3.03 -16.71
CA ARG A 54 12.46 -2.08 -17.82
C ARG A 54 12.78 -0.66 -17.35
N ASN A 55 13.31 0.16 -18.25
CA ASN A 55 13.66 1.55 -17.99
C ASN A 55 13.15 2.47 -19.12
N TYR A 56 11.91 2.92 -19.01
CA TYR A 56 11.31 3.82 -19.98
C TYR A 56 10.35 4.82 -19.33
N ALA A 57 10.04 5.88 -20.07
CA ALA A 57 8.98 6.82 -19.76
C ALA A 57 8.23 7.11 -21.06
N GLU A 58 6.90 7.17 -20.97
CA GLU A 58 5.98 7.40 -22.07
C GLU A 58 4.95 8.45 -21.64
N ALA A 59 4.87 9.55 -22.38
CA ALA A 59 3.86 10.59 -22.23
C ALA A 59 3.71 11.32 -23.58
N PRO A 60 2.58 12.02 -23.83
CA PRO A 60 2.33 12.70 -25.11
C PRO A 60 3.44 13.66 -25.55
N TYR A 61 4.13 14.30 -24.60
CA TYR A 61 5.16 15.32 -24.85
C TYR A 61 6.60 14.83 -24.60
N ILE A 62 6.78 13.56 -24.26
CA ILE A 62 8.11 12.99 -23.97
C ILE A 62 8.50 12.14 -25.17
N THR A 63 9.68 12.39 -25.75
CA THR A 63 10.27 11.45 -26.71
C THR A 63 10.43 10.10 -26.00
N PRO A 64 9.72 9.04 -26.42
CA PRO A 64 9.70 7.79 -25.67
C PRO A 64 11.12 7.25 -25.56
N ARG A 65 11.60 6.99 -24.33
CA ARG A 65 12.76 6.12 -24.19
C ARG A 65 12.35 4.74 -24.68
N SER A 66 13.23 4.08 -25.43
CA SER A 66 12.97 2.74 -25.95
C SER A 66 12.50 1.80 -24.83
N LYS A 67 11.38 1.10 -25.02
CA LYS A 67 10.91 0.04 -24.12
C LYS A 67 11.91 -1.12 -24.01
N ASN A 68 12.94 -1.15 -24.85
CA ASN A 68 14.04 -2.10 -24.83
C ASN A 68 15.21 -1.65 -23.93
N ASN A 69 15.10 -0.52 -23.24
CA ASN A 69 16.08 -0.13 -22.24
C ASN A 69 15.83 -0.88 -20.94
N PHE A 70 16.93 -1.30 -20.32
CA PHE A 70 16.91 -2.04 -19.06
C PHE A 70 17.85 -1.43 -18.04
N CYS A 71 17.59 -1.70 -16.77
CA CYS A 71 18.46 -1.40 -15.64
C CYS A 71 18.49 -2.60 -14.69
N ALA A 72 19.49 -2.67 -13.82
CA ALA A 72 19.59 -3.69 -12.79
C ALA A 72 19.26 -3.08 -11.42
N ALA A 73 18.51 -3.82 -10.60
CA ALA A 73 18.12 -3.44 -9.25
C ALA A 73 17.66 -4.67 -8.47
N ASN A 74 17.26 -4.50 -7.20
CA ASN A 74 16.57 -5.56 -6.48
C ASN A 74 15.06 -5.60 -6.73
N TYR A 75 14.49 -4.46 -7.13
CA TYR A 75 13.06 -4.31 -7.35
C TYR A 75 12.81 -3.42 -8.55
N CYS A 76 11.76 -3.76 -9.29
CA CYS A 76 11.29 -3.03 -10.45
C CYS A 76 10.07 -2.20 -10.08
N PHE A 77 10.02 -0.97 -10.59
CA PHE A 77 8.96 -0.03 -10.33
C PHE A 77 8.18 0.24 -11.61
N TYR A 78 6.86 0.14 -11.53
CA TYR A 78 5.94 0.60 -12.56
C TYR A 78 5.14 1.77 -12.02
N ALA A 79 4.88 2.73 -12.89
CA ALA A 79 4.25 3.97 -12.57
C ALA A 79 3.25 4.39 -13.63
N LEU A 80 2.05 4.79 -13.22
CA LEU A 80 1.10 5.48 -14.07
C LEU A 80 0.53 6.68 -13.33
N THR A 81 0.62 7.85 -13.94
CA THR A 81 0.00 9.08 -13.46
C THR A 81 -0.97 9.57 -14.53
N GLU A 82 -2.22 9.74 -14.16
CA GLU A 82 -3.27 10.27 -15.02
C GLU A 82 -3.74 11.61 -14.44
N VAL A 83 -3.59 12.67 -15.21
CA VAL A 83 -3.97 14.03 -14.83
C VAL A 83 -4.88 14.64 -15.88
N ALA A 84 -5.86 15.42 -15.45
CA ALA A 84 -6.65 16.24 -16.36
C ALA A 84 -5.80 17.44 -16.81
N ASN A 85 -5.70 17.66 -18.12
CA ASN A 85 -5.02 18.83 -18.68
C ASN A 85 -5.94 20.05 -18.75
N PHE A 86 -5.39 21.20 -19.19
CA PHE A 86 -6.11 22.48 -19.21
C PHE A 86 -7.35 22.51 -20.13
N ILE A 87 -7.47 21.57 -21.07
CA ILE A 87 -8.61 21.43 -21.98
C ILE A 87 -9.57 20.31 -21.57
N GLY A 88 -9.33 19.66 -20.42
CA GLY A 88 -10.16 18.58 -19.87
C GLY A 88 -9.88 17.20 -20.46
N GLU A 89 -8.87 17.06 -21.31
CA GLU A 89 -8.38 15.76 -21.78
C GLU A 89 -7.47 15.12 -20.71
N ARG A 90 -7.38 13.78 -20.72
CA ARG A 90 -6.58 13.03 -19.76
C ARG A 90 -5.21 12.74 -20.32
N GLU A 91 -4.19 13.28 -19.67
CA GLU A 91 -2.79 12.99 -19.98
C GLU A 91 -2.31 11.85 -19.09
N VAL A 92 -1.77 10.82 -19.74
CA VAL A 92 -1.22 9.64 -19.07
C VAL A 92 0.28 9.66 -19.21
N LEU A 93 0.97 9.72 -18.06
CA LEU A 93 2.39 9.47 -17.94
C LEU A 93 2.59 8.05 -17.40
N THR A 94 3.25 7.20 -18.18
CA THR A 94 3.67 5.87 -17.76
C THR A 94 5.18 5.83 -17.61
N MET A 95 5.68 5.25 -16.52
CA MET A 95 7.11 5.05 -16.31
C MET A 95 7.39 3.65 -15.79
N ALA A 96 8.50 3.08 -16.22
CA ALA A 96 9.05 1.86 -15.66
C ALA A 96 10.53 2.12 -15.37
N ASN A 97 11.00 1.82 -14.16
CA ASN A 97 12.39 2.06 -13.77
C ASN A 97 12.86 1.15 -12.61
N CYS A 98 14.08 1.39 -12.13
CA CYS A 98 14.76 0.68 -11.05
C CYS A 98 14.73 1.42 -9.69
N GLY A 99 13.85 2.41 -9.53
CA GLY A 99 13.81 3.33 -8.40
C GLY A 99 14.64 4.59 -8.63
N GLN A 100 14.20 5.71 -8.04
CA GLN A 100 14.89 7.01 -8.19
C GLN A 100 16.14 7.13 -7.32
N LEU A 101 16.14 6.49 -6.15
CA LEU A 101 17.21 6.55 -5.16
C LEU A 101 17.55 5.12 -4.73
N PRO A 102 18.39 4.40 -5.50
CA PRO A 102 18.62 2.98 -5.31
C PRO A 102 19.14 2.64 -3.90
N GLN A 103 19.82 3.57 -3.23
CA GLN A 103 20.29 3.40 -1.84
C GLN A 103 19.16 3.26 -0.82
N TYR A 104 17.94 3.69 -1.14
CA TYR A 104 16.75 3.57 -0.27
C TYR A 104 15.76 2.51 -0.74
N VAL A 105 16.14 1.71 -1.74
CA VAL A 105 15.31 0.64 -2.30
C VAL A 105 15.66 -0.68 -1.61
N PHE A 106 14.75 -1.18 -0.78
CA PHE A 106 14.79 -2.48 -0.11
C PHE A 106 13.45 -3.19 -0.32
N ASP A 107 13.20 -4.32 0.34
CA ASP A 107 11.90 -5.01 0.40
C ASP A 107 10.75 -4.13 0.94
N LEU A 108 11.12 -3.04 1.62
CA LEU A 108 10.27 -1.93 2.00
C LEU A 108 10.81 -0.64 1.35
N THR A 109 9.96 0.09 0.62
CA THR A 109 10.35 1.41 0.12
C THR A 109 10.22 2.44 1.24
N LEU A 110 11.35 2.88 1.77
CA LEU A 110 11.42 3.93 2.80
C LEU A 110 11.28 5.34 2.21
N SER A 111 11.45 5.49 0.89
CA SER A 111 11.33 6.78 0.20
C SER A 111 9.96 7.41 0.40
N SER A 112 9.94 8.74 0.66
CA SER A 112 8.72 9.55 0.64
C SER A 112 8.23 9.89 -0.77
N ILE A 113 8.98 9.50 -1.80
CA ILE A 113 8.71 9.87 -3.20
C ILE A 113 8.07 8.70 -3.94
N TRP A 114 6.87 9.01 -4.47
CA TRP A 114 6.06 8.41 -5.55
C TRP A 114 5.87 6.86 -5.59
N PRO A 115 4.63 6.37 -5.77
CA PRO A 115 3.31 7.04 -5.68
C PRO A 115 2.90 7.41 -4.24
N GLY A 116 3.71 7.03 -3.24
CA GLY A 116 3.52 7.33 -1.83
C GLY A 116 4.57 6.59 -0.99
N PRO A 117 4.79 6.97 0.28
CA PRO A 117 5.73 6.26 1.14
C PRO A 117 5.22 4.89 1.60
N ALA A 118 6.16 4.02 1.96
CA ALA A 118 5.93 2.67 2.49
C ALA A 118 5.10 1.77 1.57
N LEU A 119 5.52 1.69 0.31
CA LEU A 119 5.08 0.65 -0.61
C LEU A 119 5.90 -0.59 -0.33
N TYR A 120 5.22 -1.73 -0.33
CA TYR A 120 5.86 -3.03 -0.21
C TYR A 120 6.09 -3.63 -1.58
N SER A 121 7.16 -4.41 -1.69
CA SER A 121 7.31 -5.32 -2.82
C SER A 121 6.16 -6.34 -2.85
N GLY A 122 5.71 -6.67 -4.05
CA GLY A 122 4.54 -7.53 -4.26
C GLY A 122 3.20 -6.80 -4.18
N GLY A 123 3.23 -5.46 -4.22
CA GLY A 123 2.03 -4.62 -4.13
C GLY A 123 1.94 -3.57 -5.23
N CYS A 124 0.71 -3.22 -5.59
CA CYS A 124 0.34 -2.06 -6.37
C CYS A 124 -0.66 -1.19 -5.59
N TYR A 125 -0.50 0.13 -5.72
CA TYR A 125 -1.20 1.11 -4.91
C TYR A 125 -1.71 2.23 -5.80
N LEU A 126 -3.02 2.43 -5.79
CA LEU A 126 -3.72 3.45 -6.55
C LEU A 126 -4.15 4.58 -5.61
N LEU A 127 -3.54 5.75 -5.77
CA LEU A 127 -3.79 6.94 -4.97
C LEU A 127 -4.54 8.00 -5.77
N GLN A 128 -5.57 8.57 -5.15
CA GLN A 128 -6.28 9.75 -5.64
C GLN A 128 -6.35 10.78 -4.51
N MET A 129 -5.67 11.90 -4.65
CA MET A 129 -5.48 12.89 -3.57
C MET A 129 -5.83 14.33 -3.97
N GLN A 130 -6.10 14.58 -5.25
CA GLN A 130 -6.40 15.91 -5.77
C GLN A 130 -7.35 15.77 -6.97
N GLY A 131 -8.60 16.20 -6.82
CA GLY A 131 -9.62 16.05 -7.86
C GLY A 131 -9.66 14.62 -8.43
N ASP A 132 -9.65 14.52 -9.75
CA ASP A 132 -9.66 13.25 -10.49
C ASP A 132 -8.26 12.71 -10.84
N ASN A 133 -7.19 13.30 -10.30
CA ASN A 133 -5.83 12.87 -10.59
C ASN A 133 -5.52 11.54 -9.91
N ILE A 134 -5.05 10.57 -10.70
CA ILE A 134 -4.79 9.21 -10.25
C ILE A 134 -3.30 8.90 -10.37
N ASN A 135 -2.73 8.29 -9.33
CA ASN A 135 -1.36 7.82 -9.30
C ASN A 135 -1.35 6.33 -8.94
N LEU A 136 -0.97 5.46 -9.86
CA LEU A 136 -0.79 4.03 -9.63
C LEU A 136 0.70 3.71 -9.62
N GLY A 137 1.25 3.24 -8.49
CA GLY A 137 2.59 2.66 -8.50
C GLY A 137 2.65 1.25 -7.96
N CYS A 138 3.56 0.49 -8.53
CA CYS A 138 3.77 -0.92 -8.25
C CYS A 138 5.24 -1.21 -7.98
N MET A 139 5.50 -2.19 -7.13
CA MET A 139 6.83 -2.68 -6.82
C MET A 139 6.83 -4.21 -6.90
N CYS A 140 7.76 -4.78 -7.66
CA CYS A 140 7.88 -6.23 -7.86
C CYS A 140 9.36 -6.66 -7.92
N ALA A 141 9.62 -7.94 -7.69
CA ALA A 141 10.97 -8.49 -7.53
C ALA A 141 11.32 -9.56 -8.59
N GLU A 142 10.71 -9.48 -9.76
CA GLU A 142 10.87 -10.43 -10.86
C GLU A 142 11.45 -9.75 -12.11
N GLU A 143 12.05 -10.54 -12.99
CA GLU A 143 12.65 -10.06 -14.23
C GLU A 143 11.63 -9.31 -15.10
N SER A 144 11.89 -8.03 -15.38
CA SER A 144 11.05 -7.16 -16.23
C SER A 144 9.56 -7.11 -15.85
N CYS A 145 9.21 -7.39 -14.59
CA CYS A 145 7.82 -7.40 -14.10
C CYS A 145 7.14 -6.02 -14.17
N ASN A 146 7.91 -4.95 -14.34
CA ASN A 146 7.42 -3.58 -14.53
C ASN A 146 7.20 -3.20 -16.00
N ALA A 147 7.10 -4.15 -16.92
CA ALA A 147 6.71 -3.86 -18.32
C ALA A 147 5.28 -3.30 -18.41
N GLU A 148 4.43 -3.65 -17.45
CA GLU A 148 3.11 -3.09 -17.19
C GLU A 148 2.84 -3.10 -15.68
N ALA A 149 1.64 -2.72 -15.25
CA ALA A 149 1.26 -2.83 -13.85
C ALA A 149 1.18 -4.31 -13.44
N ALA A 150 2.17 -4.79 -12.68
CA ALA A 150 2.31 -6.19 -12.28
C ALA A 150 1.07 -6.77 -11.58
N TYR A 151 0.36 -5.93 -10.82
CA TYR A 151 -0.84 -6.33 -10.07
C TYR A 151 -1.96 -5.30 -10.31
N PRO A 152 -2.89 -5.55 -11.24
CA PRO A 152 -3.99 -4.62 -11.52
C PRO A 152 -4.78 -4.27 -10.26
N VAL A 153 -4.97 -2.97 -10.01
CA VAL A 153 -5.71 -2.45 -8.84
C VAL A 153 -7.11 -2.06 -9.28
N ARG A 154 -8.13 -2.50 -8.54
CA ARG A 154 -9.50 -1.99 -8.69
C ARG A 154 -9.75 -0.91 -7.65
N LYS A 155 -10.51 0.12 -8.00
CA LYS A 155 -10.95 1.11 -7.00
C LYS A 155 -11.84 0.42 -5.97
N GLY A 156 -11.54 0.60 -4.69
CA GLY A 156 -12.43 0.18 -3.62
C GLY A 156 -13.70 1.03 -3.55
N SER A 157 -14.58 0.68 -2.62
CA SER A 157 -15.92 1.27 -2.49
C SER A 157 -16.06 2.31 -1.37
N VAL A 158 -15.05 2.51 -0.53
CA VAL A 158 -15.10 3.47 0.59
C VAL A 158 -14.98 4.88 0.03
N ILE A 159 -15.97 5.73 0.31
CA ILE A 159 -15.98 7.13 -0.12
C ILE A 159 -15.12 7.96 0.85
N CYS A 160 -14.23 8.81 0.35
CA CYS A 160 -13.32 9.62 1.17
C CYS A 160 -13.28 11.07 0.74
N HIS A 161 -12.88 11.94 1.66
CA HIS A 161 -12.61 13.34 1.37
C HIS A 161 -11.28 13.51 0.63
N LEU A 162 -11.21 14.55 -0.20
CA LEU A 162 -10.02 15.02 -0.88
C LEU A 162 -9.55 16.34 -0.27
N ALA A 163 -8.24 16.54 -0.19
CA ALA A 163 -7.60 17.81 0.15
C ALA A 163 -6.11 17.69 -0.16
N TYR A 164 -5.51 18.71 -0.76
CA TYR A 164 -4.10 18.68 -1.13
C TYR A 164 -3.35 19.91 -0.62
N GLY A 165 -2.35 19.70 0.25
CA GLY A 165 -1.45 20.76 0.72
C GLY A 165 -2.18 21.89 1.46
N VAL A 166 -3.11 21.55 2.35
CA VAL A 166 -3.90 22.52 3.12
C VAL A 166 -3.37 22.65 4.54
N SER A 167 -3.26 23.88 5.07
CA SER A 167 -2.82 24.10 6.45
C SER A 167 -3.91 23.85 7.49
N ASN A 168 -5.19 23.95 7.10
CA ASN A 168 -6.31 23.65 7.98
C ASN A 168 -6.68 22.17 7.87
N GLU A 169 -6.60 21.44 8.98
CA GLU A 169 -6.92 20.01 9.07
C GLU A 169 -8.33 19.69 8.56
N THR A 170 -9.32 20.56 8.80
CA THR A 170 -10.71 20.30 8.41
C THR A 170 -11.02 20.74 6.99
N ALA A 171 -10.07 21.32 6.26
CA ALA A 171 -10.29 21.71 4.86
C ALA A 171 -10.49 20.46 3.98
N MET A 172 -11.39 20.59 3.02
CA MET A 172 -11.82 19.52 2.11
C MET A 172 -12.21 20.13 0.76
N GLU A 173 -11.96 19.41 -0.32
CA GLU A 173 -12.51 19.71 -1.64
C GLU A 173 -14.01 19.39 -1.68
N ASN A 174 -14.73 19.96 -2.66
CA ASN A 174 -16.14 19.63 -2.88
C ASN A 174 -16.32 18.21 -3.45
N SER A 175 -15.29 17.69 -4.11
CA SER A 175 -15.24 16.33 -4.67
C SER A 175 -14.86 15.31 -3.61
N THR A 176 -15.28 14.07 -3.86
CA THR A 176 -14.87 12.88 -3.11
C THR A 176 -14.21 11.89 -4.05
N CYS A 177 -13.52 10.91 -3.49
CA CYS A 177 -12.97 9.79 -4.24
C CYS A 177 -13.45 8.47 -3.62
N THR A 178 -13.17 7.34 -4.27
CA THR A 178 -13.38 6.01 -3.69
C THR A 178 -12.09 5.19 -3.63
N GLY A 179 -11.94 4.39 -2.57
CA GLY A 179 -10.82 3.47 -2.40
C GLY A 179 -11.12 2.34 -1.42
N ASP A 180 -10.12 1.51 -1.11
CA ASP A 180 -10.20 0.51 -0.04
C ASP A 180 -10.02 1.19 1.33
N TYR A 181 -9.24 2.27 1.36
CA TYR A 181 -8.96 3.08 2.53
C TYR A 181 -9.07 4.57 2.21
N CYS A 182 -9.55 5.33 3.17
CA CYS A 182 -9.36 6.77 3.23
C CYS A 182 -8.00 7.08 3.85
N LEU A 183 -7.22 7.88 3.13
CA LEU A 183 -5.93 8.40 3.55
C LEU A 183 -6.11 9.78 4.17
N LEU A 184 -5.52 9.96 5.35
CA LEU A 184 -5.20 11.26 5.93
C LEU A 184 -3.69 11.30 6.17
N GLN A 185 -3.02 12.36 5.74
CA GLN A 185 -1.60 12.55 5.94
C GLN A 185 -1.35 13.93 6.54
N LYS A 186 -0.39 13.99 7.46
CA LYS A 186 0.09 15.22 8.09
C LYS A 186 1.60 15.30 7.93
N THR A 187 2.06 16.42 7.40
CA THR A 187 3.48 16.71 7.19
C THR A 187 3.82 18.01 7.91
N ASN A 188 4.94 18.04 8.63
CA ASN A 188 5.44 19.26 9.24
C ASN A 188 6.66 19.77 8.46
N PHE A 189 6.48 20.83 7.68
CA PHE A 189 7.56 21.44 6.92
C PHE A 189 8.16 22.60 7.71
N THR A 190 9.49 22.62 7.86
CA THR A 190 10.21 23.66 8.61
C THR A 190 9.86 25.10 8.18
N ASN A 191 9.58 25.32 6.89
CA ASN A 191 9.32 26.66 6.34
C ASN A 191 7.84 26.91 6.01
N TYR A 192 6.99 25.89 5.97
CA TYR A 192 5.60 25.98 5.50
C TYR A 192 4.58 25.53 6.56
N GLY A 193 5.05 25.20 7.76
CA GLY A 193 4.24 24.71 8.86
C GLY A 193 3.64 23.34 8.58
N VAL A 194 2.56 23.04 9.29
CA VAL A 194 1.82 21.78 9.15
C VAL A 194 0.94 21.83 7.90
N GLN A 195 1.01 20.77 7.11
CA GLN A 195 0.22 20.57 5.90
C GLN A 195 -0.51 19.24 5.98
N TYR A 196 -1.75 19.24 5.52
CA TYR A 196 -2.61 18.08 5.49
C TYR A 196 -2.90 17.67 4.04
N LEU A 197 -3.00 16.36 3.85
CA LEU A 197 -3.44 15.75 2.61
C LEU A 197 -4.52 14.70 2.93
N LYS A 198 -5.54 14.62 2.10
CA LYS A 198 -6.63 13.66 2.18
C LYS A 198 -6.87 13.03 0.82
N GLY A 199 -7.16 11.74 0.81
CA GLY A 199 -7.51 11.05 -0.42
C GLY A 199 -7.92 9.61 -0.25
N CYS A 200 -7.90 8.88 -1.34
CA CYS A 200 -8.24 7.47 -1.41
C CYS A 200 -7.01 6.65 -1.77
N LEU A 201 -6.92 5.48 -1.13
CA LEU A 201 -5.94 4.46 -1.43
C LEU A 201 -6.70 3.18 -1.78
N SER A 202 -6.47 2.65 -2.99
CA SER A 202 -6.86 1.27 -3.34
C SER A 202 -5.62 0.42 -3.50
N VAL A 203 -5.70 -0.85 -3.14
CA VAL A 203 -4.55 -1.72 -2.97
C VAL A 203 -4.77 -3.06 -3.65
N ASN A 204 -3.75 -3.56 -4.34
CA ASN A 204 -3.59 -4.97 -4.63
C ASN A 204 -2.24 -5.41 -4.10
N ASP A 205 -2.24 -6.05 -2.93
CA ASP A 205 -1.06 -6.54 -2.20
C ASP A 205 -1.14 -8.05 -1.97
N THR A 206 -1.85 -8.76 -2.86
CA THR A 206 -2.13 -10.19 -2.73
C THR A 206 -0.88 -11.07 -2.61
N VAL A 207 0.24 -10.63 -3.20
CA VAL A 207 1.54 -11.31 -3.15
C VAL A 207 2.57 -10.54 -2.32
N ALA A 208 2.18 -9.45 -1.66
CA ALA A 208 3.06 -8.70 -0.77
C ALA A 208 3.28 -9.48 0.53
N VAL A 209 4.51 -9.42 1.04
CA VAL A 209 4.88 -10.03 2.33
C VAL A 209 4.15 -9.36 3.49
N ALA A 210 3.96 -8.04 3.40
CA ALA A 210 3.20 -7.24 4.34
C ALA A 210 2.00 -6.60 3.64
N LYS A 211 0.82 -6.73 4.24
CA LYS A 211 -0.42 -6.13 3.72
C LYS A 211 -0.68 -4.78 4.35
N ILE A 212 -1.24 -3.87 3.57
CA ILE A 212 -1.74 -2.61 4.11
C ILE A 212 -3.02 -2.87 4.89
N THR A 213 -3.09 -2.31 6.10
CA THR A 213 -4.27 -2.37 6.96
C THR A 213 -4.65 -0.98 7.47
N ALA A 214 -5.88 -0.82 7.93
CA ALA A 214 -6.30 0.39 8.62
C ALA A 214 -5.46 0.60 9.89
N GLY A 215 -4.97 1.82 10.11
CA GLY A 215 -4.09 2.12 11.23
C GLY A 215 -3.33 3.43 11.08
N TYR A 216 -2.50 3.71 12.08
CA TYR A 216 -1.56 4.82 12.08
C TYR A 216 -0.17 4.33 11.64
N ARG A 217 0.56 5.15 10.90
CA ARG A 217 1.97 4.94 10.55
C ARG A 217 2.72 6.27 10.48
N ASN A 218 4.00 6.24 10.85
CA ASN A 218 4.91 7.37 10.72
C ASN A 218 6.13 6.91 9.92
N ILE A 219 6.29 7.43 8.70
CA ILE A 219 7.35 7.01 7.78
C ILE A 219 8.19 8.23 7.46
N LEU A 220 9.43 8.26 7.93
CA LEU A 220 10.35 9.40 7.77
C LEU A 220 9.75 10.75 8.20
N GLY A 221 9.02 10.78 9.31
CA GLY A 221 8.36 11.99 9.82
C GLY A 221 7.05 12.34 9.13
N LEU A 222 6.59 11.49 8.20
CA LEU A 222 5.30 11.61 7.56
C LEU A 222 4.25 10.80 8.33
N GLU A 223 3.37 11.50 9.02
CA GLU A 223 2.27 10.89 9.75
C GLU A 223 1.12 10.56 8.80
N GLN A 224 0.63 9.32 8.84
CA GLN A 224 -0.46 8.84 8.00
C GLN A 224 -1.45 8.01 8.80
N TRP A 225 -2.73 8.20 8.51
CA TRP A 225 -3.83 7.40 9.00
C TRP A 225 -4.57 6.80 7.82
N LEU A 226 -4.76 5.49 7.87
CA LEU A 226 -5.61 4.75 6.95
C LEU A 226 -6.82 4.26 7.72
N CYS A 227 -8.01 4.63 7.27
CA CYS A 227 -9.28 4.20 7.85
C CYS A 227 -10.21 3.73 6.73
N ASN A 228 -11.22 2.93 7.05
CA ASN A 228 -12.08 2.26 6.05
C ASN A 228 -13.58 2.47 6.29
N ASP A 229 -13.97 3.35 7.20
CA ASP A 229 -15.33 3.89 7.23
C ASP A 229 -15.49 4.99 6.18
N GLU A 230 -16.70 5.22 5.69
CA GLU A 230 -16.98 6.34 4.79
C GLU A 230 -16.61 7.68 5.45
N LEU A 231 -15.91 8.52 4.70
CA LEU A 231 -15.55 9.89 5.05
C LEU A 231 -14.74 10.02 6.36
N CYS A 232 -14.12 8.93 6.82
CA CYS A 232 -13.41 8.89 8.08
C CYS A 232 -12.15 9.79 8.13
N ASN A 233 -11.63 10.19 6.96
CA ASN A 233 -10.48 11.09 6.84
C ASN A 233 -10.84 12.58 6.94
N ALA A 234 -12.01 12.94 7.48
CA ALA A 234 -12.42 14.34 7.67
C ALA A 234 -11.48 15.11 8.61
N ARG A 235 -10.94 14.44 9.65
CA ARG A 235 -9.98 14.95 10.65
C ARG A 235 -9.27 13.78 11.34
N VAL A 236 -8.15 14.03 12.01
CA VAL A 236 -7.32 13.03 12.71
C VAL A 236 -8.14 12.23 13.71
N ASP A 237 -8.92 12.90 14.57
CA ASP A 237 -9.75 12.21 15.58
C ASP A 237 -10.78 11.28 14.96
N ALA A 238 -11.37 11.66 13.82
CA ALA A 238 -12.34 10.83 13.10
C ALA A 238 -11.68 9.57 12.53
N ALA A 239 -10.46 9.71 11.96
CA ALA A 239 -9.69 8.58 11.46
C ALA A 239 -9.30 7.62 12.60
N ILE A 240 -8.84 8.16 13.73
CA ILE A 240 -8.49 7.37 14.92
C ILE A 240 -9.71 6.59 15.44
N LEU A 241 -10.87 7.24 15.54
CA LEU A 241 -12.10 6.60 15.97
C LEU A 241 -12.54 5.48 15.02
N SER A 242 -12.40 5.68 13.70
CA SER A 242 -12.69 4.65 12.70
C SER A 242 -11.74 3.45 12.83
N ILE A 243 -10.43 3.70 12.97
CA ILE A 243 -9.41 2.65 13.17
C ILE A 243 -9.65 1.83 14.44
N ALA A 244 -10.15 2.46 15.50
CA ALA A 244 -10.38 1.79 16.79
C ALA A 244 -11.61 0.88 16.79
N LYS A 245 -12.50 0.99 15.79
CA LYS A 245 -13.66 0.11 15.70
C LYS A 245 -13.18 -1.29 15.29
N PRO A 246 -13.57 -2.35 16.01
CA PRO A 246 -13.34 -3.70 15.52
C PRO A 246 -14.11 -3.87 14.22
N THR A 247 -13.40 -4.21 13.14
CA THR A 247 -14.01 -4.56 11.87
C THR A 247 -15.01 -5.68 12.14
N PRO A 248 -16.33 -5.49 11.87
CA PRO A 248 -17.25 -6.61 11.97
C PRO A 248 -16.76 -7.71 11.02
N PRO A 249 -16.74 -8.98 11.45
CA PRO A 249 -16.28 -10.07 10.60
C PRO A 249 -17.02 -10.01 9.28
N ALA A 250 -16.27 -10.01 8.17
CA ALA A 250 -16.82 -10.05 6.83
C ALA A 250 -17.85 -11.18 6.80
N PHE A 251 -19.12 -10.83 6.59
CA PHE A 251 -20.20 -11.80 6.51
C PHE A 251 -19.80 -12.83 5.46
N ALA A 252 -19.58 -14.07 5.91
CA ALA A 252 -19.59 -15.22 5.03
C ALA A 252 -20.94 -15.20 4.32
N SER A 253 -20.89 -14.90 3.02
CA SER A 253 -21.99 -15.14 2.10
C SER A 253 -22.38 -16.62 2.19
N ILE A 254 -23.35 -16.95 3.03
CA ILE A 254 -24.06 -18.22 2.92
C ILE A 254 -25.08 -18.03 1.81
N ALA A 255 -24.60 -18.29 0.59
CA ALA A 255 -25.47 -18.58 -0.52
C ALA A 255 -26.23 -19.88 -0.22
N SER A 256 -27.56 -19.80 -0.28
CA SER A 256 -28.47 -20.82 -0.78
C SER A 256 -28.27 -22.25 -0.24
N ALA A 257 -28.99 -22.59 0.83
CA ALA A 257 -29.38 -23.97 1.09
C ALA A 257 -30.86 -24.14 0.71
N ARG A 258 -31.08 -24.76 -0.44
CA ARG A 258 -32.38 -25.28 -0.90
C ARG A 258 -33.01 -26.12 0.22
N THR A 259 -34.23 -25.76 0.58
CA THR A 259 -35.13 -26.54 1.42
C THR A 259 -35.46 -27.86 0.71
N HIS A 260 -34.77 -28.94 1.09
CA HIS A 260 -35.27 -30.29 0.86
C HIS A 260 -36.03 -30.72 2.12
N LEU A 261 -37.37 -30.73 2.02
CA LEU A 261 -38.21 -31.47 2.95
C LEU A 261 -37.80 -32.94 2.93
N ILE A 262 -37.27 -33.43 4.04
CA ILE A 262 -37.24 -34.87 4.34
C ILE A 262 -38.39 -35.12 5.32
N ALA A 263 -39.41 -35.83 4.86
CA ALA A 263 -40.51 -36.31 5.68
C ALA A 263 -39.98 -37.35 6.68
N LEU A 264 -40.12 -37.06 7.98
CA LEU A 264 -39.87 -38.01 9.06
C LEU A 264 -41.06 -38.99 9.15
N PHE A 265 -40.82 -40.27 8.86
CA PHE A 265 -41.72 -41.35 9.23
C PHE A 265 -41.62 -41.58 10.75
N LEU A 266 -42.68 -41.24 11.49
CA LEU A 266 -42.86 -41.65 12.88
C LEU A 266 -43.48 -43.05 12.90
N VAL A 267 -42.67 -44.05 13.25
CA VAL A 267 -43.15 -45.38 13.64
C VAL A 267 -43.50 -45.34 15.13
N PHE A 268 -44.79 -45.38 15.46
CA PHE A 268 -45.27 -45.65 16.82
C PHE A 268 -45.32 -47.16 17.04
N VAL A 269 -44.44 -47.68 17.90
CA VAL A 269 -44.58 -49.01 18.50
C VAL A 269 -45.26 -48.83 19.85
N SER A 270 -46.54 -49.18 19.92
CA SER A 270 -47.26 -49.36 21.18
C SER A 270 -47.24 -50.85 21.50
N ALA A 271 -46.42 -51.24 22.48
CA ALA A 271 -46.52 -52.52 23.16
C ALA A 271 -47.11 -52.29 24.56
N LEU A 272 -47.76 -53.33 25.07
CA LEU A 272 -48.38 -53.55 26.40
C LEU A 272 -49.87 -53.19 26.52
N ILE A 273 -50.77 -54.01 27.10
CA ILE A 273 -50.73 -55.39 27.65
C ILE A 273 -52.18 -55.74 28.10
N VAL A 274 -52.53 -57.05 28.12
CA VAL A 274 -53.57 -57.70 28.97
C VAL A 274 -55.05 -57.38 28.62
N GLN A 275 -55.96 -58.33 28.39
CA GLN A 275 -56.22 -59.63 29.03
C GLN A 275 -56.97 -60.55 28.05
#